data_AF-E8UA19-F1
#
_entry.id   AF-E8UA19-F1
#
_cell.length_a   1.000
_cell.length_b   1.000
_cell.length_c   1.000
_cell.angle_alpha   90.00
_cell.angle_beta   90.00
_cell.angle_gamma   90.00
#
_symmetry.space_group_name_H-M   'P 1'
#
loop_
_entity.id
_entity.type
_entity.pdbx_description
1 polymer ?
#
loop_
_entity_poly.entity_id
_entity_poly.type
_entity_poly.pdbx_seq_one_letter_code
_entity_poly.pdbx_strand_id
1 'polypeptide(L)'
;MRNTLLLTALSVLVSAPALAWVPKLEDTTTKAVIDSAYGRRDPVSTYLTLDLGVQDGKFKAGDGVVRAFDGGDACVTDWLAKPADFSGGSRLASMTLSGQADQLFFQAQEARDSFKNLSVKDALAGGATRLPDGQLRVDMEVRGLPSEKARSAYLVRLKGPDGKLIAPVKTSYVNDWKQEEGGWHGTLVYYFEPLKAGLGASDKVDFLVRTEADTSCAYAVTADLSKFN
;
A
#
# COMPACT_ATOMS: atom_id res chain seq x y z
N MET A 1 -57.10 23.84 -8.83
CA MET A 1 -56.65 23.03 -7.68
C MET A 1 -56.46 21.59 -8.13
N ARG A 2 -55.21 21.11 -8.23
CA ARG A 2 -54.87 19.68 -8.09
C ARG A 2 -53.35 19.52 -7.95
N ASN A 3 -52.94 19.23 -6.72
CA ASN A 3 -51.64 18.67 -6.35
C ASN A 3 -51.35 17.42 -7.18
N THR A 4 -50.11 17.22 -7.65
CA THR A 4 -49.45 15.90 -7.58
C THR A 4 -47.93 16.05 -7.55
N LEU A 5 -47.42 15.88 -6.33
CA LEU A 5 -46.13 15.35 -5.86
C LEU A 5 -44.91 15.27 -6.79
N LEU A 6 -43.83 15.87 -6.25
CA LEU A 6 -42.43 15.51 -6.41
C LEU A 6 -42.22 13.98 -6.43
N LEU A 7 -41.54 13.49 -7.48
CA LEU A 7 -40.74 12.28 -7.42
C LEU A 7 -39.25 12.67 -7.42
N THR A 8 -38.75 13.05 -6.25
CA THR A 8 -37.32 12.98 -5.95
C THR A 8 -37.00 11.52 -5.62
N ALA A 9 -36.62 10.75 -6.64
CA ALA A 9 -36.08 9.41 -6.43
C ALA A 9 -34.73 9.54 -5.72
N LEU A 10 -34.75 9.16 -4.45
CA LEU A 10 -33.64 9.17 -3.52
C LEU A 10 -32.57 8.18 -4.02
N SER A 11 -31.51 8.73 -4.62
CA SER A 11 -30.26 8.03 -4.88
C SER A 11 -29.56 7.69 -3.56
N VAL A 12 -29.87 6.53 -3.00
CA VAL A 12 -29.00 5.87 -2.01
C VAL A 12 -28.22 4.80 -2.77
N LEU A 13 -27.17 5.26 -3.44
CA LEU A 13 -26.02 4.42 -3.75
C LEU A 13 -25.57 3.82 -2.42
N VAL A 14 -25.77 2.52 -2.25
CA VAL A 14 -24.99 1.72 -1.29
C VAL A 14 -23.59 1.60 -1.90
N SER A 15 -22.88 2.72 -1.99
CA SER A 15 -21.44 2.72 -2.11
C SER A 15 -20.96 2.07 -0.83
N ALA A 16 -20.72 0.76 -0.90
CA ALA A 16 -19.94 0.05 0.10
C ALA A 16 -18.72 0.93 0.37
N PRO A 17 -18.38 1.21 1.64
CA PRO A 17 -17.13 1.89 1.91
C PRO A 17 -16.07 1.05 1.21
N ALA A 18 -15.37 1.65 0.22
CA ALA A 18 -14.06 1.15 -0.16
C ALA A 18 -13.38 0.86 1.16
N LEU A 19 -13.06 -0.41 1.43
CA LEU A 19 -12.62 -0.80 2.75
C LEU A 19 -11.24 -0.22 2.92
N ALA A 20 -11.21 1.04 3.35
CA ALA A 20 -10.07 1.76 3.86
C ALA A 20 -9.27 0.82 4.76
N TRP A 21 -7.95 1.02 4.85
CA TRP A 21 -7.11 0.18 5.69
C TRP A 21 -7.78 -0.09 7.04
N VAL A 22 -8.13 -1.36 7.30
CA VAL A 22 -8.85 -1.74 8.52
C VAL A 22 -7.83 -2.13 9.57
N PRO A 23 -7.70 -1.40 10.69
CA PRO A 23 -6.71 -1.74 11.72
C PRO A 23 -7.00 -3.10 12.36
N LYS A 24 -8.28 -3.43 12.54
CA LYS A 24 -8.72 -4.68 13.14
C LYS A 24 -9.94 -5.24 12.42
N LEU A 25 -9.88 -6.51 12.06
CA LEU A 25 -11.01 -7.18 11.43
C LEU A 25 -12.17 -7.32 12.42
N GLU A 26 -13.35 -6.90 11.96
CA GLU A 26 -14.63 -7.06 12.64
C GLU A 26 -15.54 -8.01 11.83
N ASP A 27 -16.62 -8.49 12.44
CA ASP A 27 -17.54 -9.44 11.82
C ASP A 27 -18.01 -9.00 10.42
N THR A 28 -18.41 -7.74 10.28
CA THR A 28 -18.93 -7.16 9.02
C THR A 28 -17.86 -7.17 7.92
N THR A 29 -16.68 -6.62 8.21
CA THR A 29 -15.54 -6.56 7.28
C THR A 29 -15.07 -7.97 6.93
N THR A 30 -14.98 -8.86 7.92
CA THR A 30 -14.57 -10.26 7.74
C THR A 30 -15.52 -10.99 6.81
N LYS A 31 -16.84 -10.85 7.05
CA LYS A 31 -17.87 -11.42 6.18
C LYS A 31 -17.78 -10.87 4.76
N ALA A 32 -17.57 -9.57 4.61
CA ALA A 32 -17.43 -8.95 3.29
C ALA A 32 -16.23 -9.51 2.51
N VAL A 33 -15.08 -9.66 3.15
CA VAL A 33 -13.88 -10.23 2.51
C VAL A 33 -14.10 -11.70 2.13
N ILE A 34 -14.67 -12.50 3.04
CA ILE A 34 -15.00 -13.91 2.76
C ILE A 34 -15.99 -14.02 1.60
N ASP A 35 -17.11 -13.30 1.65
CA ASP A 35 -18.12 -13.39 0.59
C ASP A 35 -17.56 -12.93 -0.77
N SER A 36 -16.67 -11.93 -0.78
CA SER A 36 -15.94 -11.48 -1.98
C SER A 36 -15.08 -12.61 -2.55
N ALA A 37 -14.25 -13.25 -1.73
CA ALA A 37 -13.42 -14.38 -2.15
C ALA A 37 -14.25 -15.56 -2.67
N TYR A 38 -15.44 -15.81 -2.11
CA TYR A 38 -16.36 -16.88 -2.52
C TYR A 38 -17.25 -16.50 -3.71
N GLY A 39 -17.13 -15.29 -4.27
CA GLY A 39 -17.96 -14.82 -5.39
C GLY A 39 -19.44 -14.61 -5.03
N ARG A 40 -19.75 -14.44 -3.75
CA ARG A 40 -21.11 -14.19 -3.24
C ARG A 40 -21.48 -12.69 -3.24
N ARG A 41 -20.52 -11.83 -3.58
CA ARG A 41 -20.67 -10.37 -3.73
C ARG A 41 -19.59 -9.82 -4.66
N ASP A 42 -19.69 -8.52 -4.96
CA ASP A 42 -18.67 -7.80 -5.70
C ASP A 42 -17.30 -7.87 -4.99
N PRO A 43 -16.20 -7.91 -5.77
CA PRO A 43 -14.85 -7.87 -5.24
C PRO A 43 -14.66 -6.70 -4.28
N VAL A 44 -14.13 -7.02 -3.11
CA VAL A 44 -13.70 -6.06 -2.11
C VAL A 44 -12.19 -5.98 -2.19
N SER A 45 -11.66 -4.78 -2.40
CA SER A 45 -10.21 -4.61 -2.34
C SER A 45 -9.69 -4.59 -0.92
N THR A 46 -8.52 -5.20 -0.77
CA THR A 46 -7.84 -5.45 0.49
C THR A 46 -6.43 -4.90 0.52
N TYR A 47 -5.99 -4.28 -0.58
CA TYR A 47 -4.70 -3.66 -0.75
C TYR A 47 -4.80 -2.35 -1.54
N LEU A 48 -3.73 -1.57 -1.55
CA LEU A 48 -3.58 -0.37 -2.37
C LEU A 48 -2.22 -0.42 -3.06
N THR A 49 -2.18 -0.26 -4.38
CA THR A 49 -0.93 -0.15 -5.13
C THR A 49 -0.78 1.23 -5.76
N LEU A 50 0.38 1.85 -5.52
CA LEU A 50 0.83 3.06 -6.20
C LEU A 50 1.83 2.66 -7.29
N ASP A 51 1.49 2.91 -8.56
CA ASP A 51 2.44 2.79 -9.69
C ASP A 51 3.31 4.04 -9.74
N LEU A 52 4.57 3.90 -9.30
CA LEU A 52 5.55 4.98 -9.25
C LEU A 52 6.40 5.03 -10.54
N GLY A 53 6.00 4.26 -11.56
CA GLY A 53 6.52 4.39 -12.90
C GLY A 53 6.22 5.78 -13.47
N VAL A 54 7.12 6.24 -14.35
CA VAL A 54 6.97 7.53 -15.02
C VAL A 54 6.45 7.31 -16.43
N GLN A 55 5.43 8.05 -16.81
CA GLN A 55 4.89 8.11 -18.16
C GLN A 55 4.58 9.57 -18.49
N ASP A 56 4.95 10.01 -19.70
CA ASP A 56 4.71 11.38 -20.18
C ASP A 56 5.22 12.47 -19.21
N GLY A 57 6.38 12.21 -18.58
CA GLY A 57 7.03 13.12 -17.63
C GLY A 57 6.35 13.22 -16.25
N LYS A 58 5.43 12.30 -15.94
CA LYS A 58 4.67 12.27 -14.68
C LYS A 58 4.65 10.89 -14.05
N PHE A 59 4.48 10.81 -12.73
CA PHE A 59 4.21 9.54 -12.06
C PHE A 59 2.81 9.03 -12.40
N LYS A 60 2.69 7.74 -12.70
CA LYS A 60 1.42 7.10 -13.04
C LYS A 60 0.42 7.11 -11.88
N ALA A 61 0.90 7.04 -10.64
CA ALA A 61 0.07 7.17 -9.43
C ALA A 61 -0.56 8.57 -9.27
N GLY A 62 -0.09 9.57 -10.03
CA GLY A 62 -0.64 10.92 -10.07
C GLY A 62 0.32 12.01 -9.56
N ASP A 63 -0.06 13.25 -9.84
CA ASP A 63 0.71 14.44 -9.45
C ASP A 63 0.79 14.57 -7.92
N GLY A 64 1.98 14.85 -7.40
CA GLY A 64 2.22 15.07 -5.97
C GLY A 64 2.29 13.80 -5.10
N VAL A 65 2.16 12.60 -5.69
CA VAL A 65 2.33 11.33 -4.97
C VAL A 65 3.77 11.15 -4.50
N VAL A 66 4.75 11.51 -5.31
CA VAL A 66 6.17 11.52 -4.93
C VAL A 66 6.65 12.97 -4.86
N ARG A 67 7.22 13.35 -3.73
CA ARG A 67 7.79 14.68 -3.48
C ARG A 67 9.19 14.58 -2.92
N ALA A 68 10.02 15.59 -3.14
CA ALA A 68 11.26 15.73 -2.41
C ALA A 68 10.91 16.01 -0.93
N PHE A 69 11.43 15.18 -0.04
CA PHE A 69 11.41 15.42 1.40
C PHE A 69 12.69 16.15 1.85
N ASP A 70 13.82 15.79 1.23
CA ASP A 70 15.14 16.39 1.45
C ASP A 70 15.93 16.37 0.12
N GLY A 71 16.96 17.21 0.01
CA GLY A 71 17.79 17.34 -1.21
C GLY A 71 17.23 18.26 -2.30
N GLY A 72 15.98 18.72 -2.16
CA GLY A 72 15.33 19.70 -3.05
C GLY A 72 14.65 19.12 -4.29
N ASP A 73 13.94 19.96 -5.04
CA ASP A 73 13.05 19.56 -6.15
C ASP A 73 13.78 18.86 -7.32
N ALA A 74 15.10 19.08 -7.44
CA ALA A 74 15.94 18.41 -8.42
C ALA A 74 15.87 16.88 -8.28
N CYS A 75 15.79 16.35 -7.05
CA CYS A 75 15.69 14.91 -6.80
C CYS A 75 14.49 14.25 -7.51
N VAL A 76 13.36 14.95 -7.61
CA VAL A 76 12.16 14.44 -8.30
C VAL A 76 12.18 14.81 -9.77
N THR A 77 12.65 16.00 -10.12
CA THR A 77 12.75 16.46 -11.51
C THR A 77 13.66 15.57 -12.34
N ASP A 78 14.82 15.18 -11.80
CA ASP A 78 15.75 14.27 -12.46
C ASP A 78 15.17 12.85 -12.58
N TRP A 79 14.38 12.43 -11.60
CA TRP A 79 13.68 11.16 -11.68
C TRP A 79 12.73 11.17 -12.88
N LEU A 80 11.82 12.15 -12.92
CA LEU A 80 10.81 12.29 -13.97
C LEU A 80 11.42 12.44 -15.36
N ALA A 81 12.53 13.17 -15.49
CA ALA A 81 13.20 13.39 -16.77
C ALA A 81 13.89 12.13 -17.32
N LYS A 82 14.42 11.28 -16.43
CA LYS A 82 15.24 10.13 -16.82
C LYS A 82 14.85 8.85 -16.05
N PRO A 83 13.62 8.33 -16.17
CA PRO A 83 13.07 7.26 -15.31
C PRO A 83 13.93 5.99 -15.14
N ALA A 84 14.75 5.67 -16.13
CA ALA A 84 15.62 4.49 -16.16
C ALA A 84 17.12 4.81 -15.93
N ASP A 85 17.46 6.06 -15.60
CA ASP A 85 18.83 6.45 -15.25
C ASP A 85 19.08 6.24 -13.75
N PHE A 86 19.82 5.19 -13.42
CA PHE A 86 20.16 4.81 -12.05
C PHE A 86 21.53 5.31 -11.59
N SER A 87 22.17 6.22 -12.34
CA SER A 87 23.48 6.78 -11.95
C SER A 87 23.46 7.54 -10.63
N GLY A 88 22.32 8.12 -10.26
CA GLY A 88 22.08 8.77 -8.96
C GLY A 88 21.52 7.85 -7.87
N GLY A 89 21.42 6.55 -8.14
CA GLY A 89 20.80 5.57 -7.25
C GLY A 89 19.60 4.85 -7.86
N SER A 90 19.18 3.80 -7.16
CA SER A 90 17.98 3.04 -7.47
C SER A 90 16.69 3.87 -7.30
N ARG A 91 15.60 3.37 -7.86
CA ARG A 91 14.29 4.05 -7.88
C ARG A 91 13.19 3.09 -7.48
N LEU A 92 12.15 3.63 -6.85
CA LEU A 92 10.94 2.85 -6.57
C LEU A 92 10.15 2.68 -7.87
N ALA A 93 9.69 1.48 -8.18
CA ALA A 93 8.79 1.24 -9.31
C ALA A 93 7.33 1.20 -8.87
N SER A 94 7.06 0.62 -7.71
CA SER A 94 5.71 0.54 -7.15
C SER A 94 5.75 0.46 -5.63
N MET A 95 4.64 0.79 -4.99
CA MET A 95 4.44 0.62 -3.55
C MET A 95 3.07 0.01 -3.30
N THR A 96 3.03 -1.17 -2.68
CA THR A 96 1.79 -1.87 -2.34
C THR A 96 1.60 -1.93 -0.84
N LEU A 97 0.45 -1.46 -0.37
CA LEU A 97 0.03 -1.46 1.03
C LEU A 97 -1.00 -2.55 1.24
N SER A 98 -0.83 -3.38 2.27
CA SER A 98 -1.77 -4.43 2.64
C SER A 98 -1.92 -4.55 4.16
N GLY A 99 -3.11 -4.97 4.59
CA GLY A 99 -3.44 -5.21 6.00
C GLY A 99 -3.96 -6.63 6.23
N GLN A 100 -4.60 -6.83 7.38
CA GLN A 100 -5.20 -8.11 7.74
C GLN A 100 -6.25 -8.62 6.74
N ALA A 101 -7.00 -7.69 6.13
CA ALA A 101 -8.03 -8.03 5.17
C ALA A 101 -7.46 -8.77 3.95
N ASP A 102 -6.24 -8.43 3.53
CA ASP A 102 -5.59 -9.02 2.36
C ASP A 102 -5.21 -10.48 2.60
N GLN A 103 -4.64 -10.76 3.77
CA GLN A 103 -4.33 -12.12 4.17
C GLN A 103 -5.58 -12.97 4.41
N LEU A 104 -6.66 -12.37 4.93
CA LEU A 104 -7.95 -13.04 5.04
C LEU A 104 -8.50 -13.38 3.64
N PHE A 105 -8.33 -12.50 2.66
CA PHE A 105 -8.78 -12.76 1.30
C PHE A 105 -8.10 -14.02 0.73
N PHE A 106 -6.78 -14.13 0.84
CA PHE A 106 -6.05 -15.34 0.42
C PHE A 106 -6.46 -16.59 1.20
N GLN A 107 -6.64 -16.50 2.52
CA GLN A 107 -7.13 -17.60 3.34
C GLN A 107 -8.53 -18.07 2.89
N ALA A 108 -9.41 -17.13 2.56
CA ALA A 108 -10.76 -17.41 2.09
C ALA A 108 -10.76 -18.04 0.69
N GLN A 109 -9.89 -17.58 -0.21
CA GLN A 109 -9.67 -18.19 -1.53
C GLN A 109 -9.16 -19.62 -1.40
N GLU A 110 -8.13 -19.86 -0.58
CA GLU A 110 -7.59 -21.21 -0.34
C GLU A 110 -8.67 -22.15 0.20
N ALA A 111 -9.48 -21.69 1.16
CA ALA A 111 -10.58 -22.47 1.70
C ALA A 111 -11.62 -22.80 0.63
N ARG A 112 -12.02 -21.82 -0.19
CA ARG A 112 -12.95 -22.02 -1.31
C ARG A 112 -12.42 -23.04 -2.30
N ASP A 113 -11.17 -22.89 -2.73
CA ASP A 113 -10.53 -23.75 -3.73
C ASP A 113 -10.31 -25.17 -3.18
N SER A 114 -10.25 -25.32 -1.86
CA SER A 114 -10.24 -26.60 -1.14
C SER A 114 -11.63 -27.13 -0.79
N PHE A 115 -12.71 -26.57 -1.37
CA PHE A 115 -14.11 -26.94 -1.10
C PHE A 115 -14.52 -26.86 0.39
N LYS A 116 -13.88 -25.98 1.16
CA LYS A 116 -14.22 -25.67 2.55
C LYS A 116 -15.07 -24.40 2.61
N ASN A 117 -15.81 -24.23 3.70
CA ASN A 117 -16.52 -22.99 4.01
C ASN A 117 -15.88 -22.33 5.23
N LEU A 118 -15.15 -21.25 5.01
CA LEU A 118 -14.55 -20.47 6.08
C LEU A 118 -15.63 -19.61 6.75
N SER A 119 -15.89 -19.86 8.03
CA SER A 119 -16.82 -19.02 8.80
C SER A 119 -16.13 -17.76 9.31
N VAL A 120 -16.92 -16.71 9.60
CA VAL A 120 -16.41 -15.47 10.24
C VAL A 120 -15.73 -15.79 11.57
N LYS A 121 -16.33 -16.68 12.37
CA LYS A 121 -15.77 -17.11 13.66
C LYS A 121 -14.41 -17.77 13.50
N ASP A 122 -14.27 -18.69 12.55
CA ASP A 122 -13.00 -19.39 12.30
C ASP A 122 -11.94 -18.43 11.74
N ALA A 123 -12.36 -17.52 10.86
CA ALA A 123 -11.50 -16.48 10.33
C ALA A 123 -10.96 -15.54 11.42
N LEU A 124 -11.77 -15.14 12.39
CA LEU A 124 -11.34 -14.28 13.50
C LEU A 124 -10.50 -15.02 14.55
N ALA A 125 -10.62 -16.34 14.65
CA ALA A 125 -9.83 -17.16 15.58
C ALA A 125 -8.40 -17.48 15.06
N GLY A 126 -8.14 -17.37 13.76
CA GLY A 126 -6.92 -17.86 13.07
C GLY A 126 -5.63 -17.05 13.26
N GLY A 127 -5.44 -16.35 14.38
CA GLY A 127 -4.46 -15.25 14.53
C GLY A 127 -2.96 -15.54 14.33
N ALA A 128 -2.52 -16.80 14.16
CA ALA A 128 -1.08 -17.12 14.09
C ALA A 128 -0.43 -16.88 12.72
N THR A 129 -1.17 -16.98 11.62
CA THR A 129 -0.64 -16.75 10.26
C THR A 129 -0.95 -15.35 9.74
N ARG A 130 -1.66 -14.53 10.55
CA ARG A 130 -2.12 -13.20 10.17
C ARG A 130 -1.20 -12.10 10.68
N LEU A 131 -1.12 -11.00 9.94
CA LEU A 131 -0.58 -9.73 10.35
C LEU A 131 -1.24 -9.31 11.67
N PRO A 132 -0.46 -8.84 12.66
CA PRO A 132 -1.03 -8.31 13.89
C PRO A 132 -2.02 -7.19 13.65
N ASP A 133 -2.96 -7.04 14.59
CA ASP A 133 -3.88 -5.91 14.65
C ASP A 133 -3.12 -4.58 14.56
N GLY A 134 -3.60 -3.70 13.68
CA GLY A 134 -3.05 -2.37 13.45
C GLY A 134 -1.75 -2.35 12.66
N GLN A 135 -1.25 -3.49 12.15
CA GLN A 135 -0.09 -3.48 11.26
C GLN A 135 -0.47 -3.25 9.80
N LEU A 136 0.42 -2.53 9.13
CA LEU A 136 0.39 -2.27 7.70
C LEU A 136 1.66 -2.84 7.10
N ARG A 137 1.53 -3.76 6.15
CA ARG A 137 2.62 -4.26 5.32
C ARG A 137 2.77 -3.35 4.10
N VAL A 138 4.01 -3.00 3.78
CA VAL A 138 4.37 -2.12 2.66
C VAL A 138 5.45 -2.80 1.84
N ASP A 139 5.07 -3.24 0.65
CA ASP A 139 5.95 -3.86 -0.33
C ASP A 139 6.40 -2.77 -1.32
N MET A 140 7.70 -2.52 -1.41
CA MET A 140 8.29 -1.52 -2.30
C MET A 140 9.12 -2.22 -3.36
N GLU A 141 8.64 -2.18 -4.61
CA GLU A 141 9.42 -2.65 -5.75
C GLU A 141 10.50 -1.62 -6.07
N VAL A 142 11.73 -2.07 -6.22
CA VAL A 142 12.88 -1.21 -6.49
C VAL A 142 13.64 -1.67 -7.73
N ARG A 143 14.25 -0.71 -8.43
CA ARG A 143 14.98 -0.95 -9.68
C ARG A 143 16.30 -0.18 -9.68
N GLY A 144 17.33 -0.81 -10.24
CA GLY A 144 18.61 -0.16 -10.46
C GLY A 144 19.56 -0.15 -9.26
N LEU A 145 19.41 -1.11 -8.34
CA LEU A 145 20.35 -1.24 -7.23
C LEU A 145 21.74 -1.68 -7.75
N PRO A 146 22.85 -1.12 -7.24
CA PRO A 146 24.19 -1.47 -7.72
C PRO A 146 24.61 -2.89 -7.31
N SER A 147 23.99 -3.44 -6.26
CA SER A 147 24.18 -4.83 -5.82
C SER A 147 22.95 -5.31 -5.04
N GLU A 148 22.74 -6.62 -4.97
CA GLU A 148 21.69 -7.20 -4.14
C GLU A 148 21.85 -6.79 -2.66
N LYS A 149 23.08 -6.67 -2.17
CA LYS A 149 23.39 -6.28 -0.78
C LYS A 149 22.94 -4.86 -0.44
N ALA A 150 22.91 -3.97 -1.43
CA ALA A 150 22.54 -2.57 -1.23
C ALA A 150 21.06 -2.39 -0.85
N ARG A 151 20.22 -3.42 -1.02
CA ARG A 151 18.83 -3.45 -0.52
C ARG A 151 18.71 -3.15 0.99
N SER A 152 19.74 -3.48 1.77
CA SER A 152 19.78 -3.24 3.22
C SER A 152 20.08 -1.79 3.61
N ALA A 153 20.49 -0.94 2.65
CA ALA A 153 20.85 0.46 2.92
C ALA A 153 19.64 1.40 2.91
N TYR A 154 18.47 0.93 2.47
CA TYR A 154 17.25 1.73 2.44
C TYR A 154 16.81 2.15 3.84
N LEU A 155 16.56 3.44 4.00
CA LEU A 155 15.96 4.02 5.19
C LEU A 155 14.52 4.43 4.90
N VAL A 156 13.58 3.77 5.55
CA VAL A 156 12.15 4.08 5.44
C VAL A 156 11.58 4.50 6.78
N ARG A 157 10.77 5.56 6.78
CA ARG A 157 9.98 6.04 7.91
C ARG A 157 8.55 6.29 7.47
N LEU A 158 7.61 6.01 8.36
CA LEU A 158 6.23 6.44 8.20
C LEU A 158 6.05 7.75 8.98
N LYS A 159 5.46 8.77 8.34
CA LYS A 159 5.21 10.09 8.92
C LYS A 159 3.72 10.27 9.19
N GLY A 160 3.37 10.49 10.46
CA GLY A 160 2.03 10.83 10.91
C GLY A 160 1.65 12.30 10.63
N PRO A 161 0.38 12.67 10.84
CA PRO A 161 -0.14 14.01 10.54
C PRO A 161 0.47 15.10 11.43
N ASP A 162 0.89 14.76 12.64
CA ASP A 162 1.62 15.62 13.59
C ASP A 162 3.12 15.74 13.26
N GLY A 163 3.58 15.11 12.18
CA GLY A 163 4.98 15.05 11.80
C GLY A 163 5.77 13.96 12.53
N LYS A 164 5.15 13.16 13.39
CA LYS A 164 5.81 12.04 14.08
C LYS A 164 6.33 11.02 13.09
N LEU A 165 7.61 10.70 13.19
CA LEU A 165 8.26 9.67 12.39
C LEU A 165 8.33 8.36 13.18
N ILE A 166 7.79 7.29 12.60
CA ILE A 166 7.96 5.94 13.14
C ILE A 166 8.81 5.09 12.21
N ALA A 167 9.67 4.26 12.81
CA ALA A 167 10.41 3.23 12.11
C ALA A 167 9.52 2.01 11.85
N PRO A 168 9.83 1.20 10.83
CA PRO A 168 9.18 -0.10 10.67
C PRO A 168 9.50 -1.00 11.86
N VAL A 169 8.52 -1.78 12.31
CA VAL A 169 8.69 -2.79 13.38
C VAL A 169 9.39 -4.05 12.88
N LYS A 170 9.35 -4.28 11.57
CA LYS A 170 10.04 -5.37 10.88
C LYS A 170 10.39 -4.94 9.47
N THR A 171 11.55 -5.39 8.99
CA THR A 171 11.98 -5.24 7.60
C THR A 171 12.34 -6.61 7.05
N SER A 172 12.09 -6.82 5.76
CA SER A 172 12.40 -8.05 5.04
C SER A 172 12.46 -7.77 3.54
N TYR A 173 12.52 -8.82 2.73
CA TYR A 173 12.49 -8.75 1.28
C TYR A 173 11.84 -10.01 0.73
N VAL A 174 11.22 -9.90 -0.44
CA VAL A 174 10.68 -11.05 -1.17
C VAL A 174 11.84 -11.79 -1.84
N ASN A 175 11.66 -13.09 -2.10
CA ASN A 175 12.63 -13.88 -2.86
C ASN A 175 12.41 -13.72 -4.37
N ASP A 176 12.46 -12.48 -4.86
CA ASP A 176 12.20 -12.09 -6.26
C ASP A 176 13.36 -11.31 -6.89
N TRP A 177 14.52 -11.27 -6.22
CA TRP A 177 15.67 -10.47 -6.63
C TRP A 177 16.33 -11.01 -7.89
N LYS A 178 16.53 -10.13 -8.86
CA LYS A 178 17.18 -10.44 -10.13
C LYS A 178 18.07 -9.30 -10.60
N GLN A 179 19.11 -9.67 -11.33
CA GLN A 179 19.99 -8.72 -11.99
C GLN A 179 19.55 -8.57 -13.46
N GLU A 180 19.27 -7.34 -13.88
CA GLU A 180 18.87 -6.99 -15.24
C GLU A 180 19.71 -5.80 -15.74
N GLU A 181 19.40 -5.30 -16.93
CA GLU A 181 20.01 -4.08 -17.44
C GLU A 181 19.69 -2.90 -16.51
N GLY A 182 20.73 -2.21 -16.05
CA GLY A 182 20.60 -1.08 -15.12
C GLY A 182 20.75 -1.44 -13.64
N GLY A 183 20.80 -2.72 -13.26
CA GLY A 183 21.18 -3.13 -11.90
C GLY A 183 20.38 -4.29 -11.33
N TRP A 184 20.21 -4.30 -10.02
CA TRP A 184 19.40 -5.26 -9.26
C TRP A 184 17.99 -4.72 -9.05
N HIS A 185 17.02 -5.62 -9.12
CA HIS A 185 15.60 -5.35 -9.02
C HIS A 185 14.97 -6.37 -8.08
N GLY A 186 13.97 -5.95 -7.29
CA GLY A 186 13.26 -6.84 -6.37
C GLY A 186 12.36 -6.06 -5.43
N THR A 187 11.81 -6.75 -4.44
CA THR A 187 10.84 -6.16 -3.51
C THR A 187 11.37 -6.11 -2.08
N LEU A 188 11.41 -4.90 -1.53
CA LEU A 188 11.64 -4.63 -0.11
C LEU A 188 10.30 -4.70 0.65
N VAL A 189 10.30 -5.22 1.86
CA VAL A 189 9.09 -5.38 2.69
C VAL A 189 9.27 -4.68 4.03
N TYR A 190 8.34 -3.81 4.37
CA TYR A 190 8.31 -3.07 5.63
C TYR A 190 6.99 -3.31 6.36
N TYR A 191 7.04 -3.42 7.68
CA TYR A 191 5.86 -3.52 8.52
C TYR A 191 5.81 -2.30 9.45
N PHE A 192 4.69 -1.59 9.45
CA PHE A 192 4.47 -0.41 10.28
C PHE A 192 3.27 -0.59 11.20
N GLU A 193 3.19 0.22 12.24
CA GLU A 193 2.02 0.34 13.13
C GLU A 193 1.46 1.77 13.03
N PRO A 194 0.64 2.09 12.02
CA PRO A 194 0.22 3.47 11.74
C PRO A 194 -0.53 4.13 12.91
N LEU A 195 -1.26 3.34 13.72
CA LEU A 195 -1.94 3.83 14.93
C LEU A 195 -0.96 4.48 15.91
N LYS A 196 0.29 4.00 16.01
CA LYS A 196 1.31 4.61 16.88
C LYS A 196 1.79 5.97 16.36
N ALA A 197 1.57 6.27 15.08
CA ALA A 197 1.80 7.58 14.46
C ALA A 197 0.53 8.46 14.44
N GLY A 198 -0.57 8.03 15.08
CA GLY A 198 -1.83 8.79 15.10
C GLY A 198 -2.62 8.73 13.80
N LEU A 199 -2.32 7.79 12.90
CA LEU A 199 -3.03 7.60 11.63
C LEU A 199 -4.22 6.64 11.80
N GLY A 200 -5.37 7.03 11.28
CA GLY A 200 -6.57 6.22 11.12
C GLY A 200 -6.71 5.60 9.73
N ALA A 201 -7.79 4.81 9.58
CA ALA A 201 -8.11 4.06 8.36
C ALA A 201 -8.22 4.93 7.10
N SER A 202 -8.69 6.16 7.24
CA SER A 202 -9.01 7.06 6.11
C SER A 202 -7.98 8.17 5.90
N ASP A 203 -6.86 8.12 6.60
CA ASP A 203 -5.85 9.18 6.54
C ASP A 203 -4.93 9.04 5.35
N LYS A 204 -4.35 10.17 4.94
CA LYS A 204 -3.19 10.17 4.06
C LYS A 204 -1.92 10.00 4.89
N VAL A 205 -1.00 9.20 4.39
CA VAL A 205 0.26 8.87 5.04
C VAL A 205 1.42 9.14 4.11
N ASP A 206 2.50 9.70 4.65
CA ASP A 206 3.77 9.87 3.93
C ASP A 206 4.75 8.77 4.33
N PHE A 207 5.20 7.99 3.36
CA PHE A 207 6.37 7.12 3.50
C PHE A 207 7.61 7.92 3.08
N LEU A 208 8.47 8.22 4.03
CA LEU A 208 9.75 8.86 3.78
C LEU A 208 10.75 7.78 3.41
N VAL A 209 11.38 7.91 2.24
CA VAL A 209 12.29 6.92 1.67
C VAL A 209 13.59 7.62 1.30
N ARG A 210 14.70 7.14 1.88
CA ARG A 210 16.05 7.41 1.40
C ARG A 210 16.64 6.10 0.86
N THR A 211 17.18 6.16 -0.35
CA THR A 211 17.74 5.00 -1.05
C THR A 211 19.17 4.71 -0.57
N GLU A 212 19.83 3.75 -1.21
CA GLU A 212 21.23 3.38 -0.95
C GLU A 212 22.25 4.42 -1.42
N ALA A 213 21.84 5.36 -2.27
CA ALA A 213 22.77 6.28 -2.90
C ALA A 213 23.34 7.28 -1.91
N ASP A 214 24.63 7.60 -2.06
CA ASP A 214 25.32 8.61 -1.26
C ASP A 214 24.96 10.02 -1.74
N THR A 215 23.71 10.40 -1.52
CA THR A 215 23.15 11.70 -1.88
C THR A 215 22.26 12.24 -0.75
N SER A 216 21.91 13.52 -0.81
CA SER A 216 20.95 14.13 0.12
C SER A 216 19.48 13.83 -0.23
N CYS A 217 19.20 13.21 -1.38
CA CYS A 217 17.84 12.98 -1.83
C CYS A 217 17.09 12.05 -0.88
N ALA A 218 15.94 12.52 -0.39
CA ALA A 218 14.94 11.71 0.27
C ALA A 218 13.56 12.05 -0.30
N TYR A 219 12.70 11.05 -0.40
CA TYR A 219 11.40 11.16 -1.06
C TYR A 219 10.28 10.95 -0.04
N ALA A 220 9.23 11.74 -0.14
CA ALA A 220 7.95 11.44 0.50
C ALA A 220 7.03 10.81 -0.56
N VAL A 221 6.61 9.57 -0.32
CA VAL A 221 5.58 8.89 -1.12
C VAL A 221 4.27 8.90 -0.34
N THR A 222 3.28 9.64 -0.84
CA THR A 222 1.99 9.80 -0.18
C THR A 222 1.02 8.71 -0.62
N ALA A 223 0.51 7.93 0.32
CA ALA A 223 -0.60 6.99 0.11
C ALA A 223 -1.87 7.49 0.82
N ASP A 224 -3.03 7.18 0.26
CA ASP A 224 -4.33 7.49 0.85
C ASP A 224 -4.96 6.19 1.36
N LEU A 225 -4.96 5.99 2.68
CA LEU A 225 -5.42 4.74 3.28
C LEU A 225 -6.92 4.48 3.06
N SER A 226 -7.69 5.50 2.66
CA SER A 226 -9.09 5.35 2.25
C SER A 226 -9.27 4.70 0.87
N LYS A 227 -8.18 4.59 0.08
CA LYS A 227 -8.22 4.17 -1.33
C LYS A 227 -7.81 2.72 -1.57
N PHE A 228 -7.91 1.85 -0.58
CA PHE A 228 -7.80 0.42 -0.82
C PHE A 228 -8.88 0.04 -1.85
N ASN A 229 -8.46 -0.34 -3.07
CA ASN A 229 -9.28 -0.36 -4.28
C ASN A 229 -9.00 -1.53 -5.20
#